data_AF-A0A1B1YVM2-F1
#
_entry.id   AF-A0A1B1YVM2-F1
#
_cell.length_a   1.000
_cell.length_b   1.000
_cell.length_c   1.000
_cell.angle_alpha   90.00
_cell.angle_beta   90.00
_cell.angle_gamma   90.00
#
_symmetry.space_group_name_H-M   'P 1'
#
loop_
_entity.id
_entity.type
_entity.pdbx_description
1 polymer ?
#
loop_
_entity_poly.entity_id
_entity_poly.type
_entity_poly.pdbx_seq_one_letter_code
_entity_poly.pdbx_strand_id
1 'polypeptide(L)'
;MPEGKSFWSSVPGILTALAGLLTAVGALVLAFQQAGLLGKSGQAAVSASAATQPPLLERLGVSEVARVTLRGVPTTLTPERLSAALVDHGMFDAWVNPAGAGIENRFEVVVRDEAMVVKDATTGLVWQRDGTAGLDLAQVAEALAALNAGGYGGYRDWRLPTAEEAASLMEPTSIDSRHIDRVFGRGVDFIWTADRTPSGDAYVAYWFDGRLATERPDFHAWVRAVR
;
A
#
# COMPACT_ATOMS: atom_id res chain seq x y z
N MET A 1 -4.63 -66.54 26.81
CA MET A 1 -3.27 -65.97 26.77
C MET A 1 -3.42 -64.47 26.60
N PRO A 2 -3.02 -63.61 27.55
CA PRO A 2 -3.04 -62.17 27.32
C PRO A 2 -1.72 -61.73 26.65
N GLU A 3 -1.83 -60.97 25.57
CA GLU A 3 -0.72 -60.36 24.84
C GLU A 3 -0.04 -59.28 25.71
N GLY A 4 1.25 -59.43 25.96
CA GLY A 4 2.06 -58.44 26.66
C GLY A 4 2.39 -57.26 25.76
N LYS A 5 1.98 -56.04 26.15
CA LYS A 5 2.36 -54.81 25.44
C LYS A 5 3.87 -54.59 25.55
N SER A 6 4.53 -54.34 24.41
CA SER A 6 5.96 -54.07 24.32
C SER A 6 6.38 -52.85 25.15
N PHE A 7 7.49 -52.95 25.87
CA PHE A 7 8.04 -51.83 26.65
C PHE A 7 8.31 -50.59 25.79
N TRP A 8 8.68 -50.77 24.52
CA TRP A 8 9.00 -49.68 23.59
C TRP A 8 7.80 -48.82 23.18
N SER A 9 6.56 -49.26 23.44
CA SER A 9 5.36 -48.44 23.25
C SER A 9 4.86 -47.78 24.53
N SER A 10 5.61 -47.91 25.64
CA SER A 10 5.35 -47.16 26.88
C SER A 10 6.04 -45.79 26.86
N VAL A 11 5.46 -44.81 27.58
CA VAL A 11 6.02 -43.46 27.69
C VAL A 11 7.49 -43.47 28.16
N PRO A 12 7.90 -44.28 29.16
CA PRO A 12 9.33 -44.40 29.53
C PRO A 12 10.21 -44.99 28.41
N GLY A 13 9.71 -45.97 27.65
CA GLY A 13 10.43 -46.58 26.52
C GLY A 13 10.68 -45.58 25.39
N ILE A 14 9.69 -44.75 25.07
CA ILE A 14 9.80 -43.69 24.05
C ILE A 14 10.80 -42.61 24.50
N LEU A 15 10.76 -42.18 25.77
CA LEU A 15 11.71 -41.20 26.30
C LEU A 15 13.16 -41.71 26.29
N THR A 16 13.35 -43.01 26.53
CA THR A 16 14.69 -43.64 26.50
C THR A 16 15.23 -43.72 25.07
N ALA A 17 14.37 -44.04 24.09
CA ALA A 17 14.74 -44.03 22.68
C ALA A 17 15.14 -42.63 22.18
N LEU A 18 14.42 -41.58 22.62
CA LEU A 18 14.73 -40.18 22.28
C LEU A 18 16.05 -39.69 22.91
N ALA A 19 16.36 -40.10 24.15
CA ALA A 19 17.62 -39.76 24.80
C ALA A 19 18.83 -40.42 24.09
N GLY A 20 18.66 -41.65 23.59
CA GLY A 20 19.68 -42.32 22.77
C GLY A 20 19.97 -41.61 21.44
N LEU A 21 18.92 -41.08 20.78
CA LEU A 21 19.04 -40.35 19.52
C LEU A 21 19.81 -39.01 19.69
N LEU A 22 19.51 -38.25 20.74
CA LEU A 22 20.19 -36.98 21.02
C LEU A 22 21.68 -37.16 21.33
N THR A 23 22.04 -38.24 22.03
CA THR A 23 23.44 -38.56 22.34
C THR A 23 24.23 -38.93 21.08
N ALA A 24 23.61 -39.67 20.14
CA ALA A 24 24.25 -40.04 18.88
C ALA A 24 24.50 -38.83 17.96
N VAL A 25 23.55 -37.89 17.90
CA VAL A 25 23.71 -36.64 17.11
C VAL A 25 24.81 -35.75 17.69
N GLY A 26 24.89 -35.63 19.03
CA GLY A 26 25.96 -34.87 19.68
C GLY A 26 27.35 -35.44 19.42
N ALA A 27 27.52 -36.76 19.49
CA ALA A 27 28.79 -37.43 19.19
C ALA A 27 29.21 -37.24 17.72
N LEU A 28 28.24 -37.24 16.80
CA LEU A 28 28.48 -37.05 15.36
C LEU A 28 28.96 -35.62 15.05
N VAL A 29 28.34 -34.60 15.64
CA VAL A 29 28.77 -33.19 15.48
C VAL A 29 30.20 -32.99 16.01
N LEU A 30 30.53 -33.61 17.14
CA LEU A 30 31.87 -33.53 17.72
C LEU A 30 32.92 -34.23 16.84
N ALA A 31 32.57 -35.37 16.24
CA ALA A 31 33.43 -36.07 15.28
C ALA A 31 33.70 -35.23 14.02
N PHE A 32 32.71 -34.49 13.51
CA PHE A 32 32.89 -33.58 12.38
C PHE A 32 33.77 -32.36 12.70
N GLN A 33 33.77 -31.88 13.94
CA GLN A 33 34.69 -30.82 14.39
C GLN A 33 36.13 -31.32 14.53
N GLN A 34 36.36 -32.52 15.08
CA GLN A 34 37.70 -33.12 15.18
C GLN A 34 38.29 -33.50 13.82
N ALA A 35 37.44 -33.86 12.85
CA ALA A 35 37.86 -34.18 11.47
C ALA A 35 38.11 -32.94 10.59
N GLY A 36 37.95 -31.71 11.12
CA GLY A 36 38.21 -30.47 10.37
C GLY A 36 37.30 -30.23 9.16
N LEU A 37 36.13 -30.89 9.11
CA LEU A 37 35.16 -30.84 8.01
C LEU A 37 34.10 -29.73 8.17
N LEU A 38 34.13 -28.98 9.28
CA LEU A 38 33.34 -27.78 9.50
C LEU A 38 34.26 -26.55 9.48
N GLY A 39 34.46 -26.01 8.28
CA GLY A 39 34.80 -24.61 7.97
C GLY A 39 35.88 -23.91 8.80
N LYS A 40 37.10 -23.87 8.26
CA LYS A 40 38.17 -22.94 8.69
C LYS A 40 37.71 -21.48 8.58
N SER A 41 37.69 -20.76 9.69
CA SER A 41 37.84 -19.31 9.71
C SER A 41 39.26 -18.94 9.26
N GLY A 42 39.38 -18.14 8.21
CA GLY A 42 40.62 -17.45 7.85
C GLY A 42 40.67 -16.08 8.54
N GLN A 43 41.60 -15.92 9.49
CA GLN A 43 42.28 -14.65 9.79
C GLN A 43 43.35 -14.44 8.71
N ALA A 44 43.79 -13.25 8.26
CA ALA A 44 43.53 -11.86 8.59
C ALA A 44 44.11 -11.02 7.44
N ALA A 45 43.54 -9.84 7.16
CA ALA A 45 44.26 -8.73 6.54
C ALA A 45 43.69 -7.42 7.06
N VAL A 46 44.48 -6.71 7.86
CA VAL A 46 44.18 -5.36 8.34
C VAL A 46 44.19 -4.43 7.13
N SER A 47 43.04 -3.88 6.80
CA SER A 47 42.91 -2.65 6.01
C SER A 47 41.73 -1.90 6.60
N ALA A 48 42.02 -0.71 7.13
CA ALA A 48 41.02 0.20 7.67
C ALA A 48 40.04 0.58 6.55
N SER A 49 38.94 -0.17 6.44
CA SER A 49 37.76 0.25 5.69
C SER A 49 36.86 0.98 6.67
N ALA A 50 36.63 2.26 6.40
CA ALA A 50 35.75 3.11 7.19
C ALA A 50 34.45 2.36 7.50
N ALA A 51 34.15 2.18 8.79
CA ALA A 51 32.80 1.84 9.19
C ALA A 51 31.90 2.96 8.66
N THR A 52 31.17 2.68 7.59
CA THR A 52 30.15 3.59 7.06
C THR A 52 29.17 3.82 8.18
N GLN A 53 29.29 4.97 8.83
CA GLN A 53 28.29 5.39 9.81
C GLN A 53 26.94 5.41 9.08
N PRO A 54 25.86 4.90 9.70
CA PRO A 54 24.54 4.98 9.11
C PRO A 54 24.22 6.45 8.77
N PRO A 55 23.45 6.71 7.70
CA PRO A 55 23.10 8.06 7.28
C PRO A 55 22.59 8.90 8.45
N LEU A 56 22.86 10.22 8.40
CA LEU A 56 22.48 11.15 9.47
C LEU A 56 20.98 11.05 9.83
N LEU A 57 20.12 10.73 8.87
CA LEU A 57 18.67 10.56 9.05
C LEU A 57 18.34 9.39 10.00
N GLU A 58 18.95 8.24 9.79
CA GLU A 58 18.74 7.04 10.62
C GLU A 58 19.26 7.26 12.05
N ARG A 59 20.36 8.01 12.18
CA ARG A 59 20.94 8.40 13.49
C ARG A 59 20.09 9.39 14.27
N LEU A 60 19.27 10.19 13.57
CA LEU A 60 18.35 11.15 14.18
C LEU A 60 16.97 10.52 14.46
N GLY A 61 16.80 9.21 14.21
CA GLY A 61 15.50 8.55 14.34
C GLY A 61 14.49 8.97 13.26
N VAL A 62 14.95 9.63 12.19
CA VAL A 62 14.13 10.01 11.04
C VAL A 62 14.07 8.80 10.11
N SER A 63 13.06 7.97 10.30
CA SER A 63 12.76 6.87 9.38
C SER A 63 12.29 7.46 8.04
N GLU A 64 13.02 7.15 6.96
CA GLU A 64 12.54 7.43 5.61
C GLU A 64 11.22 6.71 5.41
N VAL A 65 10.20 7.45 5.02
CA VAL A 65 8.88 6.88 4.75
C VAL A 65 9.00 5.92 3.58
N ALA A 66 8.64 4.66 3.80
CA ALA A 66 8.41 3.71 2.71
C ALA A 66 7.30 4.26 1.80
N ARG A 67 7.67 4.66 0.58
CA ARG A 67 6.71 5.17 -0.41
C ARG A 67 5.93 4.02 -1.04
N VAL A 68 4.63 4.23 -1.18
CA VAL A 68 3.76 3.33 -1.94
C VAL A 68 3.75 3.79 -3.40
N THR A 69 4.19 2.94 -4.31
CA THR A 69 4.13 3.22 -5.76
C THR A 69 2.77 2.80 -6.29
N LEU A 70 2.03 3.76 -6.82
CA LEU A 70 0.73 3.55 -7.46
C LEU A 70 0.82 3.76 -8.96
N ARG A 71 -0.07 3.14 -9.72
CA ARG A 71 -0.14 3.41 -11.16
C ARG A 71 -0.67 4.83 -11.40
N GLY A 72 0.17 5.71 -11.93
CA GLY A 72 -0.21 7.06 -12.34
C GLY A 72 -0.63 7.21 -13.82
N VAL A 73 -0.51 6.14 -14.62
CA VAL A 73 -0.86 6.15 -16.05
C VAL A 73 -2.25 5.56 -16.26
N PRO A 74 -3.22 6.31 -16.79
CA PRO A 74 -4.57 5.81 -17.08
C PRO A 74 -4.55 4.62 -18.06
N THR A 75 -5.49 3.69 -17.90
CA THR A 75 -5.57 2.50 -18.75
C THR A 75 -7.00 1.97 -18.91
N THR A 76 -7.17 1.02 -19.83
CA THR A 76 -8.34 0.16 -19.84
C THR A 76 -8.16 -0.90 -18.75
N LEU A 77 -8.95 -0.77 -17.68
CA LEU A 77 -8.86 -1.55 -16.45
C LEU A 77 -10.12 -2.41 -16.32
N THR A 78 -9.95 -3.72 -16.16
CA THR A 78 -11.08 -4.61 -15.88
C THR A 78 -11.35 -4.65 -14.37
N PRO A 79 -12.59 -4.99 -13.93
CA PRO A 79 -12.90 -5.13 -12.51
C PRO A 79 -11.98 -6.11 -11.78
N GLU A 80 -11.56 -7.20 -12.45
CA GLU A 80 -10.67 -8.21 -11.87
C GLU A 80 -9.26 -7.64 -11.65
N ARG A 81 -8.74 -6.86 -12.61
CA ARG A 81 -7.43 -6.20 -12.49
C ARG A 81 -7.44 -5.14 -11.40
N LEU A 82 -8.53 -4.37 -11.30
CA LEU A 82 -8.70 -3.42 -10.21
C LEU A 82 -8.73 -4.14 -8.87
N SER A 83 -9.54 -5.20 -8.74
CA SER A 83 -9.66 -5.98 -7.51
C SER A 83 -8.32 -6.56 -7.05
N ALA A 84 -7.53 -7.11 -7.99
CA ALA A 84 -6.20 -7.59 -7.71
C ALA A 84 -5.29 -6.47 -7.18
N ALA A 85 -5.27 -5.30 -7.83
CA ALA A 85 -4.47 -4.17 -7.36
C ALA A 85 -4.86 -3.71 -5.95
N LEU A 86 -6.17 -3.63 -5.64
CA LEU A 86 -6.64 -3.26 -4.31
C LEU A 86 -6.16 -4.25 -3.23
N VAL A 87 -6.24 -5.55 -3.52
CA VAL A 87 -5.79 -6.60 -2.60
C VAL A 87 -4.26 -6.58 -2.44
N ASP A 88 -3.51 -6.47 -3.53
CA ASP A 88 -2.04 -6.47 -3.54
C ASP A 88 -1.46 -5.30 -2.73
N HIS A 89 -2.12 -4.13 -2.78
CA HIS A 89 -1.74 -2.96 -2.00
C HIS A 89 -2.37 -2.89 -0.60
N GLY A 90 -3.24 -3.84 -0.24
CA GLY A 90 -3.96 -3.81 1.03
C GLY A 90 -4.97 -2.67 1.16
N MET A 91 -5.39 -2.08 0.04
CA MET A 91 -6.31 -0.94 -0.01
C MET A 91 -7.72 -1.37 0.38
N PHE A 92 -8.40 -0.50 1.11
CA PHE A 92 -9.77 -0.74 1.52
C PHE A 92 -10.75 -0.48 0.37
N ASP A 93 -11.70 -1.41 0.19
CA ASP A 93 -12.93 -1.22 -0.56
C ASP A 93 -14.00 -2.10 0.10
N ALA A 94 -15.12 -1.52 0.52
CA ALA A 94 -16.11 -2.21 1.34
C ALA A 94 -16.79 -3.42 0.66
N TRP A 95 -16.69 -3.57 -0.66
CA TRP A 95 -17.25 -4.70 -1.40
C TRP A 95 -16.18 -5.66 -1.90
N VAL A 96 -15.05 -5.12 -2.37
CA VAL A 96 -13.99 -5.90 -3.02
C VAL A 96 -12.94 -6.37 -2.02
N ASN A 97 -12.51 -5.50 -1.11
CA ASN A 97 -11.50 -5.79 -0.11
C ASN A 97 -11.88 -5.21 1.27
N PRO A 98 -12.95 -5.71 1.91
CA PRO A 98 -13.48 -5.14 3.15
C PRO A 98 -12.54 -5.29 4.35
N ALA A 99 -11.57 -6.21 4.27
CA ALA A 99 -10.52 -6.40 5.27
C ALA A 99 -9.24 -5.61 4.96
N GLY A 100 -9.22 -4.84 3.86
CA GLY A 100 -8.10 -3.97 3.52
C GLY A 100 -7.86 -2.93 4.61
N ALA A 101 -6.59 -2.75 4.99
CA ALA A 101 -6.21 -1.80 6.03
C ALA A 101 -6.24 -0.35 5.55
N GLY A 102 -6.31 -0.12 4.23
CA GLY A 102 -6.09 1.20 3.64
C GLY A 102 -4.61 1.52 3.52
N ILE A 103 -4.30 2.69 2.95
CA ILE A 103 -2.94 3.22 2.90
C ILE A 103 -2.77 4.15 4.09
N GLU A 104 -1.67 4.01 4.84
CA GLU A 104 -1.33 4.95 5.91
C GLU A 104 -0.77 6.24 5.29
N ASN A 105 -1.67 7.09 4.77
CA ASN A 105 -1.29 8.36 4.18
C ASN A 105 -0.74 9.33 5.24
N ARG A 106 0.16 10.22 4.82
CA ARG A 106 0.62 11.33 5.67
C ARG A 106 0.36 12.63 4.93
N PHE A 107 -0.81 13.18 5.20
CA PHE A 107 -1.31 14.39 4.57
C PHE A 107 -0.74 15.67 5.22
N GLU A 108 -0.37 16.62 4.37
CA GLU A 108 -0.02 17.99 4.73
C GLU A 108 -0.85 18.95 3.88
N VAL A 109 -1.64 19.82 4.53
CA VAL A 109 -2.35 20.90 3.83
C VAL A 109 -1.39 22.05 3.60
N VAL A 110 -1.30 22.49 2.34
CA VAL A 110 -0.49 23.65 1.98
C VAL A 110 -1.38 24.68 1.28
N VAL A 111 -1.28 25.92 1.74
CA VAL A 111 -1.92 27.07 1.09
C VAL A 111 -0.92 27.69 0.12
N ARG A 112 -1.31 27.87 -1.14
CA ARG A 112 -0.50 28.50 -2.20
C ARG A 112 -1.40 29.34 -3.07
N ASP A 113 -1.12 30.64 -3.19
CA ASP A 113 -1.86 31.55 -4.07
C ASP A 113 -3.39 31.46 -3.87
N GLU A 114 -3.83 31.49 -2.60
CA GLU A 114 -5.23 31.35 -2.16
C GLU A 114 -5.87 29.97 -2.42
N ALA A 115 -5.17 29.06 -3.10
CA ALA A 115 -5.57 27.67 -3.28
C ALA A 115 -5.06 26.77 -2.15
N MET A 116 -5.84 25.73 -1.84
CA MET A 116 -5.45 24.69 -0.89
C MET A 116 -5.16 23.38 -1.62
N VAL A 117 -3.98 22.84 -1.38
CA VAL A 117 -3.55 21.52 -1.85
C VAL A 117 -3.23 20.61 -0.68
N VAL A 118 -3.41 19.31 -0.88
CA VAL A 118 -3.04 18.27 0.10
C VAL A 118 -1.88 17.48 -0.49
N LYS A 119 -0.72 17.53 0.16
CA LYS A 119 0.42 16.68 -0.18
C LYS A 119 0.31 15.40 0.62
N ASP A 120 0.56 14.26 -0.01
CA ASP A 120 0.68 12.98 0.68
C ASP A 120 2.12 12.49 0.60
N ALA A 121 2.80 12.42 1.74
CA ALA A 121 4.18 11.94 1.79
C ALA A 121 4.30 10.42 1.55
N THR A 122 3.23 9.65 1.73
CA THR A 122 3.24 8.19 1.54
C THR A 122 3.19 7.81 0.07
N THR A 123 2.34 8.46 -0.73
CA THR A 123 2.25 8.21 -2.19
C THR A 123 3.13 9.16 -3.02
N GLY A 124 3.53 10.30 -2.44
CA GLY A 124 4.24 11.37 -3.15
C GLY A 124 3.32 12.25 -4.02
N LEU A 125 2.01 12.01 -4.00
CA LEU A 125 1.03 12.73 -4.79
C LEU A 125 0.63 14.06 -4.14
N VAL A 126 0.18 14.99 -4.97
CA VAL A 126 -0.45 16.24 -4.52
C VAL A 126 -1.87 16.32 -5.07
N TRP A 127 -2.81 16.68 -4.20
CA TRP A 127 -4.24 16.65 -4.48
C TRP A 127 -4.87 18.04 -4.34
N GLN A 128 -5.90 18.31 -5.15
CA GLN A 128 -6.82 19.41 -4.88
C GLN A 128 -7.60 19.13 -3.58
N ARG A 129 -7.72 20.11 -2.68
CA ARG A 129 -8.43 19.93 -1.40
C ARG A 129 -9.95 19.96 -1.51
N ASP A 130 -10.51 20.88 -2.31
CA ASP A 130 -11.95 21.17 -2.27
C ASP A 130 -12.70 20.75 -3.56
N GLY A 131 -11.99 20.13 -4.51
CA GLY A 131 -12.56 19.63 -5.77
C GLY A 131 -13.25 20.70 -6.64
N THR A 132 -14.03 20.26 -7.61
CA THR A 132 -14.89 21.11 -8.46
C THR A 132 -16.32 20.59 -8.45
N ALA A 133 -17.28 21.33 -9.00
CA ALA A 133 -18.66 20.86 -9.18
C ALA A 133 -18.75 19.51 -9.94
N GLY A 134 -19.91 18.86 -9.82
CA GLY A 134 -20.23 17.65 -10.57
C GLY A 134 -20.33 17.92 -12.07
N LEU A 135 -19.60 17.16 -12.85
CA LEU A 135 -19.47 17.29 -14.31
C LEU A 135 -19.63 15.92 -14.96
N ASP A 136 -20.11 15.90 -16.21
CA ASP A 136 -19.94 14.74 -17.06
C ASP A 136 -18.48 14.61 -17.56
N LEU A 137 -18.10 13.44 -18.08
CA LEU A 137 -16.72 13.22 -18.51
C LEU A 137 -16.29 14.09 -19.70
N ALA A 138 -17.24 14.53 -20.54
CA ALA A 138 -16.92 15.40 -21.67
C ALA A 138 -16.49 16.79 -21.20
N GLN A 139 -17.07 17.27 -20.11
CA GLN A 139 -16.75 18.55 -19.47
C GLN A 139 -15.46 18.52 -18.64
N VAL A 140 -15.06 17.35 -18.12
CA VAL A 140 -13.86 17.23 -17.26
C VAL A 140 -12.58 17.70 -17.96
N ALA A 141 -12.42 17.42 -19.26
CA ALA A 141 -11.23 17.82 -20.00
C ALA A 141 -11.06 19.34 -20.05
N GLU A 142 -12.15 20.08 -20.26
CA GLU A 142 -12.16 21.54 -20.24
C GLU A 142 -11.90 22.08 -18.83
N ALA A 143 -12.52 21.48 -17.80
CA ALA A 143 -12.30 21.87 -16.41
C ALA A 143 -10.84 21.71 -15.97
N LEU A 144 -10.19 20.60 -16.34
CA LEU A 144 -8.76 20.38 -16.07
C LEU A 144 -7.86 21.34 -16.87
N ALA A 145 -8.21 21.62 -18.13
CA ALA A 145 -7.47 22.59 -18.93
C ALA A 145 -7.52 23.99 -18.30
N ALA A 146 -8.70 24.42 -17.84
CA ALA A 146 -8.87 25.68 -17.12
C ALA A 146 -8.09 25.72 -15.80
N LEU A 147 -8.15 24.64 -15.01
CA LEU A 147 -7.39 24.48 -13.76
C LEU A 147 -5.88 24.64 -13.99
N ASN A 148 -5.37 24.00 -15.05
CA ASN A 148 -3.96 24.06 -15.43
C ASN A 148 -3.54 25.41 -15.99
N ALA A 149 -4.37 26.06 -16.80
CA ALA A 149 -4.11 27.41 -17.29
C ALA A 149 -4.03 28.41 -16.12
N GLY A 150 -4.91 28.25 -15.13
CA GLY A 150 -4.96 29.08 -13.92
C GLY A 150 -3.79 28.88 -12.96
N GLY A 151 -3.03 27.78 -13.07
CA GLY A 151 -1.89 27.53 -12.19
C GLY A 151 -2.29 27.20 -10.75
N TYR A 152 -3.41 26.50 -10.54
CA TYR A 152 -3.95 26.22 -9.20
C TYR A 152 -2.89 25.63 -8.25
N GLY A 153 -2.70 26.27 -7.10
CA GLY A 153 -1.68 25.87 -6.11
C GLY A 153 -0.23 25.98 -6.60
N GLY A 154 0.02 26.75 -7.66
CA GLY A 154 1.32 26.88 -8.33
C GLY A 154 1.63 25.78 -9.35
N TYR A 155 0.66 24.94 -9.71
CA TYR A 155 0.83 23.77 -10.57
C TYR A 155 -0.01 23.84 -11.85
N ARG A 156 0.48 23.21 -12.93
CA ARG A 156 -0.12 23.26 -14.28
C ARG A 156 -0.25 21.88 -14.96
N ASP A 157 -0.06 20.83 -14.19
CA ASP A 157 0.01 19.43 -14.60
C ASP A 157 -1.04 18.57 -13.86
N TRP A 158 -2.13 19.21 -13.42
CA TRP A 158 -3.27 18.55 -12.81
C TRP A 158 -3.97 17.61 -13.80
N ARG A 159 -4.33 16.43 -13.31
CA ARG A 159 -5.06 15.40 -14.06
C ARG A 159 -6.11 14.73 -13.18
N LEU A 160 -6.98 13.93 -13.80
CA LEU A 160 -7.76 12.96 -13.04
C LEU A 160 -6.82 11.92 -12.38
N PRO A 161 -7.16 11.44 -11.17
CA PRO A 161 -6.47 10.31 -10.57
C PRO A 161 -6.80 9.01 -11.31
N THR A 162 -5.91 8.04 -11.27
CA THR A 162 -6.28 6.66 -11.61
C THR A 162 -7.17 6.07 -10.52
N ALA A 163 -7.81 4.93 -10.80
CA ALA A 163 -8.63 4.23 -9.81
C ALA A 163 -7.81 3.81 -8.59
N GLU A 164 -6.57 3.36 -8.78
CA GLU A 164 -5.64 3.00 -7.69
C GLU A 164 -5.26 4.21 -6.83
N GLU A 165 -4.97 5.35 -7.46
CA GLU A 165 -4.67 6.59 -6.73
C GLU A 165 -5.89 7.07 -5.93
N ALA A 166 -7.09 7.01 -6.50
CA ALA A 166 -8.31 7.38 -5.78
C ALA A 166 -8.62 6.41 -4.63
N ALA A 167 -8.42 5.10 -4.81
CA ALA A 167 -8.55 4.10 -3.76
C ALA A 167 -7.53 4.31 -2.63
N SER A 168 -6.35 4.85 -2.92
CA SER A 168 -5.35 5.14 -1.89
C SER A 168 -5.79 6.21 -0.88
N LEU A 169 -6.86 6.96 -1.15
CA LEU A 169 -7.46 7.92 -0.21
C LEU A 169 -8.56 7.29 0.65
N MET A 170 -8.92 6.03 0.41
CA MET A 170 -10.08 5.39 1.02
C MET A 170 -9.72 4.74 2.35
N GLU A 171 -10.48 5.12 3.38
CA GLU A 171 -10.24 4.70 4.76
C GLU A 171 -11.23 3.60 5.19
N PRO A 172 -10.78 2.52 5.86
CA PRO A 172 -11.70 1.48 6.34
C PRO A 172 -12.68 1.98 7.40
N THR A 173 -12.27 2.96 8.19
CA THR A 173 -13.15 3.60 9.18
C THR A 173 -13.75 4.85 8.58
N SER A 174 -15.08 4.92 8.54
CA SER A 174 -15.74 6.16 8.14
C SER A 174 -15.69 7.21 9.24
N ILE A 175 -15.44 8.44 8.84
CA ILE A 175 -15.47 9.61 9.70
C ILE A 175 -16.50 10.58 9.10
N ASP A 176 -17.50 10.95 9.91
CA ASP A 176 -18.64 11.77 9.48
C ASP A 176 -19.34 11.21 8.22
N SER A 177 -19.56 9.89 8.23
CA SER A 177 -20.19 9.13 7.14
C SER A 177 -19.42 9.16 5.81
N ARG A 178 -18.11 9.38 5.84
CA ARG A 178 -17.24 9.28 4.66
C ARG A 178 -15.98 8.48 4.97
N HIS A 179 -15.60 7.60 4.06
CA HIS A 179 -14.39 6.77 4.06
C HIS A 179 -13.20 7.53 3.45
N ILE A 180 -12.92 8.72 3.96
CA ILE A 180 -11.81 9.58 3.50
C ILE A 180 -11.40 10.53 4.63
N ASP A 181 -10.12 10.87 4.71
CA ASP A 181 -9.58 11.76 5.74
C ASP A 181 -10.24 13.17 5.72
N ARG A 182 -10.41 13.76 6.90
CA ARG A 182 -11.04 15.09 7.12
C ARG A 182 -10.24 16.24 6.51
N VAL A 183 -8.99 16.02 6.13
CA VAL A 183 -8.16 16.98 5.41
C VAL A 183 -8.81 17.41 4.10
N PHE A 184 -9.53 16.49 3.45
CA PHE A 184 -10.24 16.74 2.21
C PHE A 184 -11.57 17.45 2.48
N GLY A 185 -11.81 18.51 1.71
CA GLY A 185 -13.00 19.35 1.80
C GLY A 185 -14.29 18.54 1.68
N ARG A 186 -15.34 19.06 2.32
CA ARG A 186 -16.71 18.53 2.18
C ARG A 186 -17.33 18.99 0.85
N GLY A 187 -18.41 18.34 0.45
CA GLY A 187 -19.13 18.67 -0.78
C GLY A 187 -18.51 18.07 -2.04
N VAL A 188 -17.61 17.10 -1.88
CA VAL A 188 -17.00 16.27 -2.93
C VAL A 188 -17.13 14.83 -2.47
N ASP A 189 -18.29 14.22 -2.70
CA ASP A 189 -18.65 12.94 -2.08
C ASP A 189 -18.28 11.72 -2.94
N PHE A 190 -18.06 11.95 -4.22
CA PHE A 190 -17.51 10.96 -5.14
C PHE A 190 -16.84 11.63 -6.34
N ILE A 191 -15.77 11.02 -6.85
CA ILE A 191 -14.95 11.64 -7.89
C ILE A 191 -14.76 10.76 -9.11
N TRP A 192 -14.67 11.39 -10.28
CA TRP A 192 -14.18 10.74 -11.48
C TRP A 192 -12.75 10.25 -11.32
N THR A 193 -12.45 9.11 -11.95
CA THR A 193 -11.10 8.62 -12.19
C THR A 193 -10.80 8.55 -13.68
N ALA A 194 -9.53 8.42 -14.04
CA ALA A 194 -9.04 8.42 -15.41
C ALA A 194 -9.16 7.05 -16.10
N ASP A 195 -9.34 5.97 -15.33
CA ASP A 195 -9.42 4.62 -15.88
C ASP A 195 -10.79 4.32 -16.47
N ARG A 196 -10.79 3.44 -17.48
CA ARG A 196 -12.01 3.01 -18.17
C ARG A 196 -12.13 1.50 -18.16
N THR A 197 -13.34 1.00 -18.05
CA THR A 197 -13.63 -0.41 -18.33
C THR A 197 -13.49 -0.70 -19.82
N PRO A 198 -13.45 -1.98 -20.24
CA PRO A 198 -13.53 -2.34 -21.66
C PRO A 198 -14.82 -1.87 -22.35
N SER A 199 -15.92 -1.67 -21.60
CA SER A 199 -17.18 -1.12 -22.11
C SER A 199 -17.15 0.40 -22.30
N GLY A 200 -16.12 1.09 -21.79
CA GLY A 200 -15.98 2.55 -21.84
C GLY A 200 -16.58 3.29 -20.65
N ASP A 201 -17.13 2.57 -19.66
CA ASP A 201 -17.54 3.16 -18.39
C ASP A 201 -16.31 3.61 -17.60
N ALA A 202 -16.48 4.59 -16.72
CA ALA A 202 -15.39 5.11 -15.90
C ALA A 202 -15.55 4.71 -14.45
N TYR A 203 -14.42 4.48 -13.78
CA TYR A 203 -14.45 4.25 -12.33
C TYR A 203 -14.68 5.56 -11.59
N VAL A 204 -15.48 5.49 -10.53
CA VAL A 204 -15.82 6.57 -9.62
C VAL A 204 -15.56 6.08 -8.20
N ALA A 205 -14.85 6.89 -7.41
CA ALA A 205 -14.60 6.59 -6.01
C ALA A 205 -15.68 7.24 -5.15
N TYR A 206 -16.44 6.43 -4.42
CA TYR A 206 -17.54 6.86 -3.56
C TYR A 206 -17.10 6.84 -2.10
N TRP A 207 -16.98 8.02 -1.48
CA TRP A 207 -16.55 8.10 -0.09
C TRP A 207 -17.64 7.71 0.88
N PHE A 208 -18.92 7.95 0.55
CA PHE A 208 -20.03 7.57 1.42
C PHE A 208 -20.16 6.05 1.53
N ASP A 209 -20.04 5.36 0.40
CA ASP A 209 -20.07 3.90 0.36
C ASP A 209 -18.73 3.29 0.79
N GLY A 210 -17.60 3.98 0.58
CA GLY A 210 -16.27 3.41 0.80
C GLY A 210 -15.93 2.36 -0.26
N ARG A 211 -16.21 2.67 -1.53
CA ARG A 211 -15.91 1.77 -2.66
C ARG A 211 -15.59 2.49 -3.96
N LEU A 212 -14.97 1.77 -4.88
CA LEU A 212 -14.97 2.09 -6.30
C LEU A 212 -16.17 1.43 -6.99
N ALA A 213 -16.82 2.17 -7.88
CA ALA A 213 -17.85 1.64 -8.76
C ALA A 213 -17.67 2.20 -10.17
N THR A 214 -18.40 1.65 -11.14
CA THR A 214 -18.34 2.10 -12.53
C THR A 214 -19.60 2.88 -12.88
N GLU A 215 -19.42 4.02 -13.53
CA GLU A 215 -20.50 4.86 -14.02
C GLU A 215 -20.34 5.17 -15.50
N ARG A 216 -21.48 5.42 -16.16
CA ARG A 216 -21.48 5.80 -17.57
C ARG A 216 -20.90 7.20 -17.75
N PRO A 217 -20.30 7.52 -18.92
CA PRO A 217 -19.67 8.81 -19.16
C PRO A 217 -20.57 10.06 -19.03
N ASP A 218 -21.89 9.90 -19.14
CA ASP A 218 -22.91 10.94 -18.99
C ASP A 218 -23.38 11.16 -17.54
N PHE A 219 -22.92 10.33 -16.60
CA PHE A 219 -23.11 10.56 -15.17
C PHE A 219 -22.41 11.86 -14.73
N HIS A 220 -22.85 12.44 -13.62
CA HIS A 220 -22.25 13.66 -13.10
C HIS A 220 -21.52 13.35 -11.80
N ALA A 221 -20.18 13.42 -11.82
CA ALA A 221 -19.33 13.24 -10.65
C ALA A 221 -18.38 14.42 -10.47
N TRP A 222 -17.95 14.64 -9.23
CA TRP A 222 -17.02 15.72 -8.93
C TRP A 222 -15.64 15.43 -9.51
N VAL A 223 -14.84 16.47 -9.69
CA VAL A 223 -13.41 16.33 -9.99
C VAL A 223 -12.61 16.68 -8.75
N ARG A 224 -11.64 15.83 -8.42
CA ARG A 224 -10.56 16.15 -7.50
C ARG A 224 -9.27 15.82 -8.23
N ALA A 225 -8.56 16.84 -8.69
CA ALA A 225 -7.37 16.62 -9.47
C ALA A 225 -6.19 16.16 -8.61
N VAL A 226 -5.28 15.40 -9.24
CA VAL A 226 -4.02 14.93 -8.65
C VAL A 226 -2.86 15.27 -9.58
N ARG A 227 -1.64 15.29 -9.02
CA ARG A 227 -0.36 15.36 -9.74
C ARG A 227 0.73 14.57 -9.03
#